data_AF-A0A5N6LLV4-F1
#
_entry.id   AF-A0A5N6LLV4-F1
#
_cell.length_a   1.000
_cell.length_b   1.000
_cell.length_c   1.000
_cell.angle_alpha   90.00
_cell.angle_beta   90.00
_cell.angle_gamma   90.00
#
_symmetry.space_group_name_H-M   'P 1'
#
loop_
_entity.id
_entity.type
_entity.pdbx_description
1 polymer ?
#
loop_
_entity_poly.entity_id
_entity_poly.type
_entity_poly.pdbx_seq_one_letter_code
_entity_poly.pdbx_strand_id
1 'polypeptide(L)'
;MKSIIPNPIKPPQIPQITSTSFNQQIKLKTHINSSKKDYQIIEKPSMSDILSSSKAQNLEIQLQTAGPFFRITAKSSETNKVLGKAEGLIRVWWKKGKILHLDSIKLTRETLGMDRSIFGIGLFIGAVMIRYGYDCGCKTAELLAINDSDLYHSKVFVF
;
A
#
# COMPACT_ATOMS: atom_id res chain seq x y z
N MET A 1 -28.74 17.30 55.52
CA MET A 1 -27.64 17.09 54.54
C MET A 1 -28.25 16.46 53.30
N LYS A 2 -28.33 17.19 52.17
CA LYS A 2 -28.84 16.65 50.90
C LYS A 2 -27.68 15.98 50.16
N SER A 3 -27.80 14.68 49.91
CA SER A 3 -26.87 13.89 49.12
C SER A 3 -26.90 14.36 47.66
N ILE A 4 -25.76 14.78 47.12
CA ILE A 4 -25.57 15.12 45.72
C ILE A 4 -25.10 13.85 45.03
N ILE A 5 -26.00 13.19 44.31
CA ILE A 5 -25.67 12.06 43.45
C ILE A 5 -25.10 12.65 42.15
N PRO A 6 -23.85 12.34 41.75
CA PRO A 6 -23.33 12.81 40.48
C PRO A 6 -24.07 12.17 39.31
N ASN A 7 -24.45 12.99 38.32
CA ASN A 7 -25.05 12.50 37.08
C ASN A 7 -24.06 11.58 36.34
N PRO A 8 -24.56 10.52 35.67
CA PRO A 8 -23.72 9.63 34.90
C PRO A 8 -23.05 10.39 33.74
N ILE A 9 -21.72 10.24 33.65
CA ILE A 9 -20.90 10.80 32.57
C ILE A 9 -21.32 10.11 31.28
N LYS A 10 -21.90 10.88 30.35
CA LYS A 10 -22.23 10.40 29.01
C LYS A 10 -20.92 10.05 28.30
N PRO A 11 -20.77 8.82 27.74
CA PRO A 11 -19.56 8.45 27.03
C PRO A 11 -19.35 9.39 25.83
N PRO A 12 -18.10 9.73 25.48
CA PRO A 12 -17.79 10.57 24.34
C PRO A 12 -18.38 9.92 23.08
N GLN A 13 -19.20 10.68 22.36
CA GLN A 13 -19.73 10.24 21.08
C GLN A 13 -18.56 10.10 20.10
N ILE A 14 -18.23 8.86 19.77
CA ILE A 14 -17.29 8.54 18.69
C ILE A 14 -17.85 9.18 17.41
N PRO A 15 -17.05 9.95 16.65
CA PRO A 15 -17.48 10.47 15.36
C PRO A 15 -17.91 9.27 14.51
N GLN A 16 -19.21 9.22 14.17
CA GLN A 16 -19.68 8.27 13.18
C GLN A 16 -18.92 8.59 11.90
N ILE A 17 -18.00 7.71 11.52
CA ILE A 17 -17.38 7.75 10.21
C ILE A 17 -18.52 7.45 9.25
N THR A 18 -19.13 8.52 8.74
CA THR A 18 -20.08 8.44 7.65
C THR A 18 -19.36 7.70 6.55
N SER A 19 -19.82 6.49 6.23
CA SER A 19 -19.45 5.77 5.02
C SER A 19 -19.96 6.56 3.82
N THR A 20 -19.27 7.66 3.53
CA THR A 20 -19.34 8.32 2.25
C THR A 20 -18.75 7.34 1.27
N SER A 21 -19.64 6.68 0.53
CA SER A 21 -19.28 5.88 -0.63
C SER A 21 -18.40 6.75 -1.52
N PHE A 22 -17.09 6.53 -1.45
CA PHE A 22 -16.11 7.25 -2.25
C PHE A 22 -16.22 6.71 -3.67
N ASN A 23 -17.25 7.20 -4.37
CA ASN A 23 -17.42 7.04 -5.80
C ASN A 23 -16.47 8.04 -6.49
N GLN A 24 -15.20 8.04 -6.10
CA GLN A 24 -14.15 8.68 -6.87
C GLN A 24 -13.89 7.77 -8.06
N GLN A 25 -14.66 8.01 -9.12
CA GLN A 25 -14.21 7.73 -10.46
C GLN A 25 -12.84 8.39 -10.60
N ILE A 26 -11.79 7.57 -10.55
CA ILE A 26 -10.45 7.96 -10.96
C ILE A 26 -10.58 8.34 -12.43
N LYS A 27 -10.85 9.62 -12.71
CA LYS A 27 -10.80 10.17 -14.06
C LYS A 27 -9.32 10.26 -14.40
N LEU A 28 -8.77 9.14 -14.83
CA LEU A 28 -7.49 9.06 -15.50
C LEU A 28 -7.59 10.05 -16.68
N LYS A 29 -7.02 11.26 -16.55
CA LYS A 29 -6.88 12.19 -17.67
C LYS A 29 -5.76 11.67 -18.56
N THR A 30 -6.08 10.64 -19.33
CA THR A 30 -5.36 10.35 -20.56
C THR A 30 -5.72 11.44 -21.56
N HIS A 31 -4.74 12.22 -21.99
CA HIS A 31 -4.89 13.18 -23.08
C HIS A 31 -4.96 12.38 -24.40
N ILE A 32 -6.05 11.63 -24.62
CA ILE A 32 -6.29 10.89 -25.84
C ILE A 32 -7.04 11.82 -26.79
N ASN A 33 -6.32 12.36 -27.76
CA ASN A 33 -6.93 12.97 -28.93
C ASN A 33 -7.71 11.89 -29.68
N SER A 34 -9.02 12.09 -29.80
CA SER A 34 -9.96 11.20 -30.46
C SER A 34 -9.69 11.15 -31.97
N SER A 35 -9.03 10.09 -32.45
CA SER A 35 -9.26 9.50 -33.78
C SER A 35 -8.51 8.16 -33.89
N LYS A 36 -9.21 7.13 -34.40
CA LYS A 36 -8.85 5.70 -34.53
C LYS A 36 -8.95 4.84 -33.26
N LYS A 37 -9.85 3.84 -33.34
CA LYS A 37 -9.94 2.71 -32.40
C LYS A 37 -8.77 1.77 -32.67
N ASP A 38 -7.62 2.07 -32.11
CA ASP A 38 -6.53 1.10 -31.98
C ASP A 38 -6.83 0.25 -30.73
N TYR A 39 -6.85 -1.08 -30.90
CA TYR A 39 -6.81 -2.01 -29.77
C TYR A 39 -5.43 -1.86 -29.13
N GLN A 40 -5.27 -0.86 -28.27
CA GLN A 40 -4.05 -0.64 -27.53
C GLN A 40 -3.85 -1.85 -26.63
N ILE A 41 -2.84 -2.66 -26.95
CA ILE A 41 -2.33 -3.69 -26.06
C ILE A 41 -1.98 -2.94 -24.77
N ILE A 42 -2.71 -3.20 -23.68
CA ILE A 42 -2.39 -2.62 -22.37
C ILE A 42 -1.08 -3.28 -21.94
N GLU A 43 0.03 -2.65 -22.31
CA GLU A 43 1.35 -3.09 -21.93
C GLU A 43 1.51 -2.93 -20.42
N LYS A 44 1.99 -3.99 -19.76
CA LYS A 44 2.19 -3.97 -18.31
C LYS A 44 3.37 -3.05 -18.00
N PRO A 45 3.22 -2.06 -17.09
CA PRO A 45 4.26 -1.07 -16.83
C PRO A 45 5.57 -1.76 -16.42
N SER A 46 6.67 -1.33 -17.03
CA SER A 46 8.02 -1.79 -16.69
C SER A 46 8.46 -1.25 -15.33
N MET A 47 9.52 -1.84 -14.76
CA MET A 47 10.11 -1.29 -13.53
C MET A 47 10.55 0.16 -13.72
N SER A 48 11.11 0.51 -14.88
CA SER A 48 11.48 1.89 -15.21
C SER A 48 10.29 2.84 -15.26
N ASP A 49 9.15 2.41 -15.81
CA ASP A 49 7.94 3.25 -15.88
C ASP A 49 7.39 3.57 -14.49
N ILE A 50 7.43 2.59 -13.59
CA ILE A 50 6.98 2.76 -12.21
C ILE A 50 7.91 3.73 -11.47
N LEU A 51 9.24 3.56 -11.61
CA LEU A 51 10.23 4.41 -10.95
C LEU A 51 10.27 5.83 -11.53
N SER A 52 10.07 6.02 -12.83
CA SER A 52 9.98 7.36 -13.43
C SER A 52 8.71 8.08 -12.96
N SER A 53 7.59 7.37 -12.92
CA SER A 53 6.31 7.90 -12.43
C SER A 53 6.37 8.25 -10.93
N SER A 54 7.08 7.47 -10.11
CA SER A 54 7.27 7.81 -8.69
C SER A 54 8.11 9.07 -8.52
N LYS A 55 9.17 9.23 -9.30
CA LYS A 55 10.03 10.43 -9.29
C LYS A 55 9.27 11.69 -9.68
N ALA A 56 8.37 11.61 -10.68
CA ALA A 56 7.47 12.71 -11.03
C ALA A 56 6.55 13.14 -9.86
N GLN A 57 6.39 12.25 -8.87
CA GLN A 57 5.65 12.50 -7.64
C GLN A 57 6.56 12.81 -6.45
N ASN A 58 7.83 13.18 -6.68
CA ASN A 58 8.85 13.43 -5.65
C ASN A 58 9.04 12.25 -4.68
N LEU A 59 8.87 11.03 -5.19
CA LEU A 59 9.11 9.78 -4.48
C LEU A 59 10.28 9.04 -5.10
N GLU A 60 11.37 8.95 -4.34
CA GLU A 60 12.49 8.09 -4.68
C GLU A 60 12.24 6.71 -4.08
N ILE A 61 12.21 5.68 -4.93
CA ILE A 61 11.99 4.30 -4.52
C ILE A 61 13.23 3.48 -4.82
N GLN A 62 13.70 2.77 -3.81
CA GLN A 62 14.85 1.88 -3.90
C GLN A 62 14.43 0.45 -3.58
N LEU A 63 14.73 -0.49 -4.48
CA LEU A 63 14.65 -1.92 -4.26
C LEU A 63 16.04 -2.45 -3.89
N GLN A 64 16.12 -3.20 -2.79
CA GLN A 64 17.33 -3.87 -2.31
C GLN A 64 17.03 -5.36 -2.16
N THR A 65 17.97 -6.23 -2.54
CA THR A 65 17.78 -7.68 -2.49
C THR A 65 18.90 -8.35 -1.70
N ALA A 66 18.56 -9.37 -0.91
CA ALA A 66 19.51 -10.20 -0.18
C ALA A 66 19.04 -11.65 -0.22
N GLY A 67 19.58 -12.42 -1.18
CA GLY A 67 19.10 -13.78 -1.45
C GLY A 67 17.62 -13.76 -1.88
N PRO A 68 16.76 -14.64 -1.34
CA PRO A 68 15.35 -14.66 -1.70
C PRO A 68 14.57 -13.46 -1.14
N PHE A 69 15.13 -12.71 -0.19
CA PHE A 69 14.49 -11.59 0.46
C PHE A 69 14.73 -10.30 -0.32
N PHE A 70 13.76 -9.40 -0.26
CA PHE A 70 13.89 -8.05 -0.79
C PHE A 70 13.24 -7.03 0.13
N ARG A 71 13.75 -5.80 0.03
CA ARG A 71 13.23 -4.63 0.73
C ARG A 71 13.09 -3.47 -0.23
N ILE A 72 11.96 -2.79 -0.15
CA ILE A 72 11.70 -1.55 -0.85
C ILE A 72 11.67 -0.43 0.18
N THR A 73 12.36 0.67 -0.12
CA THR A 73 12.32 1.89 0.68
C THR A 73 11.85 3.03 -0.21
N ALA A 74 10.79 3.72 0.21
CA ALA A 74 10.32 4.94 -0.40
C ALA A 74 10.77 6.15 0.44
N LYS A 75 11.37 7.14 -0.22
CA LYS A 75 11.84 8.39 0.37
C LYS A 75 11.21 9.58 -0.34
N SER A 76 11.03 10.68 0.39
CA SER A 76 10.76 11.99 -0.20
C SER A 76 12.02 12.45 -0.93
N SER A 77 11.91 12.78 -2.22
CA SER A 77 13.04 13.34 -2.97
C SER A 77 13.45 14.72 -2.46
N GLU A 78 12.54 15.47 -1.83
CA GLU A 78 12.79 16.81 -1.31
C GLU A 78 13.53 16.77 0.04
N THR A 79 13.06 15.93 0.97
CA THR A 79 13.56 15.92 2.35
C THR A 79 14.49 14.75 2.66
N ASN A 80 14.63 13.80 1.74
CA ASN A 80 15.33 12.52 1.93
C ASN A 80 14.80 11.66 3.10
N LYS A 81 13.67 12.05 3.72
CA LYS A 81 13.04 11.28 4.79
C LYS A 81 12.38 10.04 4.24
N VAL A 82 12.47 8.94 4.98
CA VAL A 82 11.78 7.69 4.66
C VAL A 82 10.29 7.88 4.90
N LEU A 83 9.50 7.58 3.88
CA LEU A 83 8.03 7.68 3.90
C LEU A 83 7.38 6.31 4.06
N GLY A 84 8.06 5.26 3.61
CA GLY A 84 7.57 3.90 3.74
C GLY A 84 8.65 2.87 3.47
N LYS A 85 8.43 1.68 4.02
CA LYS A 85 9.22 0.49 3.76
C LYS A 85 8.30 -0.68 3.46
N ALA A 86 8.74 -1.55 2.58
CA ALA A 86 8.08 -2.82 2.36
C ALA A 86 9.10 -3.94 2.25
N GLU A 87 8.72 -5.12 2.68
CA GLU A 87 9.56 -6.30 2.70
C GLU A 87 8.77 -7.48 2.16
N GLY A 88 9.49 -8.40 1.53
CA GLY A 88 8.95 -9.65 1.05
C GLY A 88 10.05 -10.60 0.66
N LEU A 89 9.65 -11.76 0.18
CA LEU A 89 10.58 -12.79 -0.27
C LEU A 89 10.01 -13.63 -1.40
N ILE A 90 10.88 -14.25 -2.17
CA ILE A 90 10.50 -15.18 -3.23
C ILE A 90 10.74 -16.61 -2.74
N ARG A 91 9.66 -17.38 -2.58
CA ARG A 91 9.74 -18.81 -2.30
C ARG A 91 9.81 -19.59 -3.60
N VAL A 92 10.70 -20.57 -3.67
CA VAL A 92 10.80 -21.50 -4.80
C VAL A 92 10.29 -22.85 -4.35
N TRP A 93 9.25 -23.36 -5.02
CA TRP A 93 8.66 -24.66 -4.73
C TRP A 93 8.78 -25.60 -5.93
N TRP A 94 9.30 -26.80 -5.71
CA TRP A 94 9.66 -27.74 -6.80
C TRP A 94 8.51 -28.08 -7.76
N LYS A 95 7.25 -28.04 -7.29
CA LYS A 95 6.04 -28.33 -8.09
C LYS A 95 5.16 -27.11 -8.38
N LYS A 96 5.28 -26.02 -7.60
CA LYS A 96 4.39 -24.83 -7.70
C LYS A 96 5.08 -23.62 -8.34
N GLY A 97 6.38 -23.72 -8.65
CA GLY A 97 7.15 -22.62 -9.21
C GLY A 97 7.56 -21.60 -8.16
N LYS A 98 7.75 -20.34 -8.59
CA LYS A 98 8.11 -19.24 -7.70
C LYS A 98 6.86 -18.51 -7.21
N ILE A 99 6.81 -18.25 -5.91
CA ILE A 99 5.73 -17.53 -5.24
C ILE A 99 6.33 -16.27 -4.61
N LEU A 100 5.77 -15.12 -4.94
CA LEU A 100 6.09 -13.84 -4.32
C LEU A 100 5.32 -13.74 -3.00
N HIS A 101 6.01 -13.74 -1.87
CA HIS A 101 5.41 -13.43 -0.57
C HIS A 101 5.63 -11.95 -0.24
N LEU A 102 4.53 -11.27 0.06
CA LEU A 102 4.49 -9.88 0.50
C LEU A 102 4.28 -9.89 2.02
N ASP A 103 5.35 -9.59 2.76
CA ASP A 103 5.37 -9.79 4.21
C ASP A 103 4.91 -8.54 4.96
N SER A 104 5.44 -7.37 4.59
CA SER A 104 5.05 -6.13 5.26
C SER A 104 5.09 -4.92 4.34
N ILE A 105 4.17 -3.99 4.58
CA ILE A 105 4.22 -2.62 4.05
C ILE A 105 3.92 -1.70 5.22
N LYS A 106 4.85 -0.82 5.55
CA LYS A 106 4.75 0.13 6.67
C LYS A 106 5.01 1.53 6.16
N LEU A 107 4.00 2.39 6.24
CA LEU A 107 4.14 3.83 5.99
C LEU A 107 4.44 4.53 7.31
N THR A 108 5.27 5.56 7.26
CA THR A 108 5.70 6.30 8.46
C THR A 108 4.76 7.48 8.75
N ARG A 109 4.88 8.09 9.94
CA ARG A 109 4.05 9.25 10.31
C ARG A 109 4.33 10.48 9.44
N GLU A 110 5.54 10.58 8.90
CA GLU A 110 5.93 11.60 7.92
C GLU A 110 4.99 11.59 6.71
N THR A 111 4.50 10.42 6.30
CA THR A 111 3.53 10.25 5.20
C THR A 111 2.15 10.82 5.54
N LEU A 112 1.76 10.89 6.83
CA LEU A 112 0.49 11.49 7.26
C LEU A 112 0.52 13.03 7.21
N GLY A 113 1.70 13.63 7.30
CA GLY A 113 1.91 15.07 7.27
C GLY A 113 2.18 15.63 5.88
N MET A 114 2.12 14.81 4.84
CA MET A 114 2.29 15.25 3.45
C MET A 114 0.94 15.66 2.86
N ASP A 115 0.92 16.72 2.05
CA ASP A 115 -0.23 17.08 1.20
C ASP A 115 -0.49 16.06 0.07
N ARG A 116 0.21 14.92 0.08
CA ARG A 116 0.08 13.85 -0.91
C ARG A 116 -0.73 12.72 -0.34
N SER A 117 -1.47 12.05 -1.22
CA SER A 117 -2.25 10.89 -0.81
C SER A 117 -1.34 9.76 -0.35
N ILE A 118 -1.54 9.33 0.90
CA ILE A 118 -0.96 8.11 1.50
C ILE A 118 -1.17 6.91 0.56
N PHE A 119 -2.33 6.87 -0.11
CA PHE A 119 -2.69 5.87 -1.09
C PHE A 119 -1.72 5.85 -2.29
N GLY A 120 -1.24 7.02 -2.73
CA GLY A 120 -0.29 7.12 -3.84
C GLY A 120 1.07 6.48 -3.51
N ILE A 121 1.59 6.70 -2.30
CA ILE A 121 2.85 6.11 -1.85
C ILE A 121 2.72 4.58 -1.73
N GLY A 122 1.63 4.12 -1.09
CA GLY A 122 1.33 2.70 -0.98
C GLY A 122 1.19 2.01 -2.35
N LEU A 123 0.55 2.69 -3.31
CA LEU A 123 0.40 2.19 -4.67
C LEU A 123 1.74 2.01 -5.38
N PHE A 124 2.66 2.98 -5.30
CA PHE A 124 3.97 2.83 -5.93
C PHE A 124 4.81 1.73 -5.28
N ILE A 125 4.81 1.65 -3.95
CA ILE A 125 5.50 0.58 -3.23
C ILE A 125 4.96 -0.78 -3.68
N GLY A 126 3.63 -0.95 -3.68
CA GLY A 126 2.98 -2.18 -4.11
C GLY A 126 3.24 -2.51 -5.58
N ALA A 127 3.24 -1.50 -6.47
CA ALA A 127 3.56 -1.69 -7.88
C ALA A 127 4.98 -2.22 -8.08
N VAL A 128 5.97 -1.66 -7.36
CA VAL A 128 7.36 -2.16 -7.39
C VAL A 128 7.44 -3.60 -6.85
N MET A 129 6.74 -3.94 -5.76
CA MET A 129 6.72 -5.31 -5.23
C MET A 129 6.20 -6.32 -6.26
N ILE A 130 5.03 -6.05 -6.83
CA ILE A 130 4.39 -6.94 -7.81
C ILE A 130 5.24 -7.02 -9.07
N ARG A 131 5.77 -5.89 -9.56
CA ARG A 131 6.62 -5.88 -10.75
C ARG A 131 7.90 -6.68 -10.53
N TYR A 132 8.54 -6.54 -9.37
CA TYR A 132 9.73 -7.31 -9.02
C TYR A 132 9.45 -8.82 -9.04
N GLY A 133 8.36 -9.29 -8.41
CA GLY A 133 7.99 -10.70 -8.47
C GLY A 133 7.68 -11.16 -9.90
N TYR A 134 7.01 -10.33 -10.69
CA TYR A 134 6.75 -10.63 -12.11
C TYR A 134 8.05 -10.81 -12.90
N ASP A 135 9.01 -9.89 -12.74
CA ASP A 135 10.33 -9.95 -13.39
C ASP A 135 11.14 -11.17 -12.92
N CYS A 136 10.96 -11.59 -11.68
CA CYS A 136 11.54 -12.83 -11.17
C CYS A 136 10.81 -14.10 -11.67
N GLY A 137 9.68 -13.98 -12.39
CA GLY A 137 8.92 -15.09 -12.92
C GLY A 137 7.94 -15.73 -11.92
N CYS A 138 7.55 -15.01 -10.88
CA CYS A 138 6.48 -15.45 -9.98
C CYS A 138 5.13 -15.40 -10.69
N LYS A 139 4.38 -16.50 -10.67
CA LYS A 139 3.01 -16.59 -11.22
C LYS A 139 1.95 -16.30 -10.16
N THR A 140 2.33 -16.39 -8.91
CA THR A 140 1.47 -16.23 -7.74
C THR A 140 2.13 -15.24 -6.79
N ALA A 141 1.31 -14.35 -6.23
CA ALA A 141 1.69 -13.48 -5.14
C ALA A 141 0.76 -13.75 -3.95
N GLU A 142 1.33 -13.89 -2.77
CA GLU A 142 0.61 -14.09 -1.51
C GLU A 142 0.86 -12.88 -0.62
N LEU A 143 -0.23 -12.27 -0.14
CA LEU A 143 -0.20 -11.13 0.77
C LEU A 143 -0.82 -11.55 2.09
N LEU A 144 -0.02 -11.55 3.16
CA LEU A 144 -0.54 -11.77 4.51
C LEU A 144 -1.04 -10.43 5.06
N ALA A 145 -2.30 -10.13 4.81
CA ALA A 145 -2.98 -8.99 5.42
C ALA A 145 -3.60 -9.43 6.76
N ILE A 146 -2.79 -9.55 7.81
CA ILE A 146 -3.31 -9.73 9.17
C ILE A 146 -3.64 -8.35 9.71
N ASN A 147 -4.92 -8.12 10.01
CA ASN A 147 -5.37 -6.93 10.72
C ASN A 147 -5.21 -7.16 12.23
N ASP A 148 -4.04 -6.82 12.76
CA ASP A 148 -3.62 -7.09 14.13
C ASP A 148 -4.21 -6.11 15.17
N SER A 149 -5.30 -5.40 14.85
CA SER A 149 -5.92 -4.51 15.83
C SER A 149 -6.51 -5.34 16.99
N ASP A 150 -6.50 -4.78 18.21
CA ASP A 150 -7.08 -5.39 19.42
C ASP A 150 -8.53 -5.88 19.22
N LEU A 151 -9.28 -5.20 18.34
CA LEU A 151 -10.65 -5.55 17.96
C LEU A 151 -10.76 -6.93 17.29
N TYR A 152 -9.75 -7.38 16.53
CA TYR A 152 -9.73 -8.68 15.89
C TYR A 152 -9.01 -9.74 16.74
N HIS A 153 -8.02 -9.34 17.55
CA HIS A 153 -7.42 -10.22 18.56
C HIS A 153 -8.45 -10.78 19.54
N SER A 154 -9.34 -9.92 20.05
CA SER A 154 -10.42 -10.32 20.97
C SER A 154 -11.43 -11.31 20.38
N LYS A 155 -11.49 -11.47 19.05
CA LYS A 155 -12.41 -12.41 18.37
C LYS A 155 -11.79 -13.78 18.09
N VAL A 156 -10.48 -13.94 18.27
CA VAL A 156 -9.74 -15.17 17.96
C VAL A 156 -9.49 -16.02 19.22
N PHE A 157 -9.89 -15.54 20.40
CA PHE A 157 -9.96 -16.34 21.63
C PHE A 157 -11.40 -16.81 21.88
N VAL A 158 -11.79 -17.90 21.23
CA VAL A 158 -12.95 -18.71 21.65
C VAL A 158 -12.46 -20.15 21.80
N PHE A 159 -12.22 -20.55 23.05
CA PHE A 159 -12.13 -21.94 23.48
C PHE A 159 -13.11 -22.13 24.63
#